data_AF-A0AA45G6D9-F1
#
_entry.id   AF-A0AA45G6D9-F1
#
_cell.length_a   1.000
_cell.length_b   1.000
_cell.length_c   1.000
_cell.angle_alpha   90.00
_cell.angle_beta   90.00
_cell.angle_gamma   90.00
#
_symmetry.space_group_name_H-M   'P 1'
#
loop_
_entity.id
_entity.type
_entity.pdbx_description
1 polymer ?
#
loop_
_entity_poly.entity_id
_entity_poly.type
_entity_poly.pdbx_seq_one_letter_code
_entity_poly.pdbx_strand_id
1 'polypeptide(L)'
;MSTNAPKVDADIAAPMDMLLTSSAKPFISRIAPNGSWAKLAKSLASKPGVVADRTKGLAGEIVDIIAGNSERTAPRSDFRFKDPAWNENPVLQRVQQSYLAVAEFALRLVDDADLDWSDEEKVRFAFDNIIEGLSPSNIPFLSPLTYKAIIDTGGLSALRGAKHFLSDMRSAPRIPEMVDTSAFAVGDNIANTRGSVVLRTRMFELIQYSPQTEKVYEVPLLVFPPVINRYYVLDLAPGRSLFEFYLQNGFQLFAVSWRNPSARHRDWGVDEYGAAIIEAIDAVRAITGQKHANILASCSGGMLTSMALAHLADLGRADEVTSLSLAVTVLDQWHAGTAPALTDQQTAERAIKASQKKGYLDGASLAEVFAWLRPTDLVWRYWVNNYIQGRRPAAFDILYWNADAIRMAANLHRDLVQIGLKNSLATAGEAEMLGTKIDLKKVTQPAYVIGGIADHICPWQSTFRSAQLLGGDDIRYVLSSSGHIASLVNPPGNKKSTYRVAPVTPQDTPEEWLAAHETVTGTWWTDHIEWLGERSGGRRAAADHLGGGPGLEPLGPAPGEYVHEK
;
A
#
# COMPACT_ATOMS: atom_id res chain seq x y z
N MET A 1 7.32 -30.97 -27.69
CA MET A 1 8.06 -29.99 -26.86
C MET A 1 7.18 -28.77 -26.72
N SER A 2 6.36 -28.74 -25.66
CA SER A 2 5.44 -27.65 -25.35
C SER A 2 5.89 -27.10 -23.99
N THR A 3 6.30 -25.83 -24.00
CA THR A 3 6.84 -25.11 -22.84
C THR A 3 5.68 -24.68 -21.95
N ASN A 4 5.54 -25.32 -20.80
CA ASN A 4 4.70 -24.85 -19.69
C ASN A 4 5.34 -23.61 -19.07
N ALA A 5 4.88 -22.42 -19.47
CA ALA A 5 5.06 -21.23 -18.66
C ALA A 5 4.12 -21.31 -17.44
N PRO A 6 4.58 -21.03 -16.21
CA PRO A 6 3.69 -21.01 -15.05
C PRO A 6 2.72 -19.84 -15.20
N LYS A 7 1.41 -20.14 -15.16
CA LYS A 7 0.37 -19.13 -14.94
C LYS A 7 0.64 -18.51 -13.56
N VAL A 8 0.95 -17.22 -13.54
CA VAL A 8 0.99 -16.42 -12.33
C VAL A 8 -0.47 -16.16 -11.96
N ASP A 9 -0.93 -16.72 -10.85
CA ASP A 9 -2.27 -16.43 -10.32
C ASP A 9 -2.39 -14.92 -10.09
N ALA A 10 -3.36 -14.30 -10.77
CA ALA A 10 -3.66 -12.89 -10.66
C ALA A 10 -4.40 -12.62 -9.35
N ASP A 11 -3.66 -12.53 -8.25
CA ASP A 11 -4.23 -12.25 -6.93
C ASP A 11 -4.61 -10.76 -6.77
N ILE A 12 -5.89 -10.57 -6.54
CA ILE A 12 -6.73 -9.40 -6.20
C ILE A 12 -5.98 -8.17 -5.62
N ALA A 13 -6.17 -7.01 -6.26
CA ALA A 13 -5.49 -5.73 -5.97
C ALA A 13 -6.44 -4.68 -5.36
N ALA A 14 -6.01 -3.81 -4.45
CA ALA A 14 -6.83 -2.80 -3.78
C ALA A 14 -6.35 -1.34 -4.00
N PRO A 15 -6.79 -0.69 -5.08
CA PRO A 15 -6.51 0.73 -5.34
C PRO A 15 -7.04 1.75 -4.35
N MET A 16 -6.40 2.91 -4.45
CA MET A 16 -6.66 4.14 -3.72
C MET A 16 -8.12 4.59 -3.73
N ASP A 17 -8.85 4.41 -4.82
CA ASP A 17 -10.22 4.93 -4.91
C ASP A 17 -11.22 4.15 -4.07
N MET A 18 -11.00 2.84 -3.86
CA MET A 18 -11.82 2.07 -2.91
C MET A 18 -11.43 2.40 -1.48
N LEU A 19 -10.14 2.63 -1.22
CA LEU A 19 -9.65 3.14 0.05
C LEU A 19 -10.42 4.42 0.45
N LEU A 20 -10.56 5.35 -0.49
CA LEU A 20 -11.29 6.60 -0.29
C LEU A 20 -12.81 6.39 -0.18
N THR A 21 -13.41 5.52 -1.00
CA THR A 21 -14.88 5.43 -1.09
C THR A 21 -15.56 4.40 -0.17
N SER A 22 -14.86 3.36 0.25
CA SER A 22 -15.46 2.22 0.97
C SER A 22 -15.70 2.48 2.46
N SER A 23 -15.00 3.46 3.05
CA SER A 23 -15.17 3.89 4.46
C SER A 23 -16.62 4.26 4.83
N ALA A 24 -17.46 4.57 3.83
CA ALA A 24 -18.85 4.97 4.00
C ALA A 24 -19.86 3.83 4.22
N LYS A 25 -19.46 2.54 4.10
CA LYS A 25 -20.33 1.37 4.29
C LYS A 25 -19.83 0.45 5.41
N PRO A 26 -20.67 0.01 6.37
CA PRO A 26 -20.30 -1.02 7.34
C PRO A 26 -19.87 -2.33 6.66
N PHE A 27 -18.90 -3.06 7.20
CA PHE A 27 -18.37 -4.32 6.60
C PHE A 27 -19.48 -5.32 6.22
N ILE A 28 -20.45 -5.57 7.10
CA ILE A 28 -21.59 -6.49 6.83
C ILE A 28 -22.38 -6.08 5.59
N SER A 29 -22.52 -4.78 5.31
CA SER A 29 -23.22 -4.30 4.12
C SER A 29 -22.45 -4.50 2.82
N ARG A 30 -21.15 -4.82 2.89
CA ARG A 30 -20.28 -5.09 1.74
C ARG A 30 -20.35 -6.54 1.27
N ILE A 31 -20.56 -7.47 2.20
CA ILE A 31 -20.76 -8.90 1.91
C ILE A 31 -22.25 -9.28 1.76
N ALA A 32 -23.16 -8.35 2.03
CA ALA A 32 -24.59 -8.58 1.93
C ALA A 32 -25.06 -8.82 0.48
N PRO A 33 -26.15 -9.60 0.28
CA PRO A 33 -26.75 -9.81 -1.03
C PRO A 33 -27.04 -8.49 -1.76
N ASN A 34 -26.61 -8.39 -3.02
CA ASN A 34 -26.75 -7.20 -3.87
C ASN A 34 -27.12 -7.62 -5.31
N GLY A 35 -27.08 -6.67 -6.26
CA GLY A 35 -27.38 -6.97 -7.67
C GLY A 35 -26.51 -8.06 -8.29
N SER A 36 -25.23 -8.14 -7.90
CA SER A 36 -24.27 -9.16 -8.36
C SER A 36 -24.65 -10.55 -7.84
N TRP A 37 -25.14 -10.66 -6.59
CA TRP A 37 -25.69 -11.92 -6.05
C TRP A 37 -26.93 -12.40 -6.83
N ALA A 38 -27.80 -11.47 -7.23
CA ALA A 38 -28.97 -11.82 -8.06
C ALA A 38 -28.54 -12.29 -9.46
N LYS A 39 -27.50 -11.67 -10.05
CA LYS A 39 -26.92 -12.10 -11.33
C LYS A 39 -26.26 -13.48 -11.23
N LEU A 40 -25.49 -13.74 -10.16
CA LEU A 40 -24.94 -15.07 -9.85
C LEU A 40 -26.06 -16.12 -9.80
N ALA A 41 -27.08 -15.89 -8.98
CA ALA A 41 -28.20 -16.82 -8.84
C ALA A 41 -28.92 -17.07 -10.17
N LYS A 42 -29.15 -16.01 -10.96
CA LYS A 42 -29.78 -16.11 -12.28
C LYS A 42 -28.91 -16.91 -13.26
N SER A 43 -27.59 -16.67 -13.28
CA SER A 43 -26.68 -17.38 -14.16
C SER A 43 -26.61 -18.87 -13.81
N LEU A 44 -26.41 -19.20 -12.53
CA LEU A 44 -26.41 -20.57 -12.05
C LEU A 44 -27.74 -21.29 -12.32
N ALA A 45 -28.88 -20.61 -12.15
CA ALA A 45 -30.19 -21.15 -12.48
C ALA A 45 -30.36 -21.47 -13.98
N SER A 46 -29.65 -20.73 -14.86
CA SER A 46 -29.61 -21.03 -16.31
C SER A 46 -28.67 -22.18 -16.68
N LYS A 47 -27.84 -22.65 -15.73
CA LYS A 47 -26.86 -23.74 -15.91
C LYS A 47 -27.11 -24.93 -14.96
N PRO A 48 -28.32 -25.52 -14.94
CA PRO A 48 -28.67 -26.55 -13.97
C PRO A 48 -27.81 -27.82 -14.06
N GLY A 49 -27.31 -28.17 -15.25
CA GLY A 49 -26.39 -29.30 -15.44
C GLY A 49 -25.06 -29.11 -14.72
N VAL A 50 -24.45 -27.92 -14.86
CA VAL A 50 -23.19 -27.57 -14.19
C VAL A 50 -23.36 -27.61 -12.67
N VAL A 51 -24.42 -26.98 -12.15
CA VAL A 51 -24.72 -26.99 -10.71
C VAL A 51 -24.93 -28.41 -10.19
N ALA A 52 -25.68 -29.24 -10.92
CA ALA A 52 -25.91 -30.63 -10.55
C ALA A 52 -24.62 -31.45 -10.54
N ASP A 53 -23.75 -31.28 -11.53
CA ASP A 53 -22.48 -32.01 -11.62
C ASP A 53 -21.50 -31.58 -10.52
N ARG A 54 -21.39 -30.28 -10.24
CA ARG A 54 -20.61 -29.76 -9.09
C ARG A 54 -21.14 -30.31 -7.77
N THR A 55 -22.46 -30.34 -7.60
CA THR A 55 -23.10 -30.83 -6.37
C THR A 55 -22.87 -32.32 -6.18
N LYS A 56 -22.97 -33.12 -7.25
CA LYS A 56 -22.60 -34.54 -7.23
C LYS A 56 -21.13 -34.74 -6.87
N GLY A 57 -20.24 -33.94 -7.44
CA GLY A 57 -18.81 -33.96 -7.13
C GLY A 57 -18.54 -33.70 -5.65
N LEU A 58 -19.15 -32.65 -5.08
CA LEU A 58 -19.06 -32.36 -3.65
C LEU A 58 -19.64 -33.50 -2.80
N ALA A 59 -20.80 -34.04 -3.17
CA ALA A 59 -21.42 -35.14 -2.43
C ALA A 59 -20.55 -36.40 -2.42
N GLY A 60 -19.93 -36.73 -3.56
CA GLY A 60 -18.97 -37.84 -3.67
C GLY A 60 -17.75 -37.60 -2.78
N GLU A 61 -17.15 -36.41 -2.87
CA GLU A 61 -16.00 -36.04 -2.03
C GLU A 61 -16.34 -36.12 -0.54
N ILE A 62 -17.52 -35.68 -0.11
CA ILE A 62 -17.95 -35.76 1.30
C ILE A 62 -18.12 -37.21 1.75
N VAL A 63 -18.62 -38.11 0.89
CA VAL A 63 -18.68 -39.55 1.19
C VAL A 63 -17.27 -40.12 1.36
N ASP A 64 -16.34 -39.77 0.47
CA ASP A 64 -14.95 -40.23 0.56
C ASP A 64 -14.25 -39.69 1.81
N ILE A 65 -14.51 -38.44 2.21
CA ILE A 65 -14.00 -37.84 3.45
C ILE A 65 -14.55 -38.60 4.68
N ILE A 66 -15.86 -38.84 4.75
CA ILE A 66 -16.48 -39.58 5.85
C ILE A 66 -15.91 -41.00 5.93
N ALA A 67 -15.74 -41.67 4.78
CA ALA A 67 -15.15 -42.99 4.67
C ALA A 67 -13.64 -43.01 5.01
N GLY A 68 -12.95 -41.87 4.95
CA GLY A 68 -11.50 -41.76 5.17
C GLY A 68 -10.66 -42.10 3.94
N ASN A 69 -11.26 -42.04 2.75
CA ASN A 69 -10.61 -42.34 1.47
C ASN A 69 -10.17 -41.08 0.70
N SER A 70 -10.56 -39.88 1.16
CA SER A 70 -10.18 -38.63 0.49
C SER A 70 -8.68 -38.35 0.66
N GLU A 71 -8.00 -38.05 -0.45
CA GLU A 71 -6.61 -37.60 -0.51
C GLU A 71 -6.47 -36.08 -0.40
N ARG A 72 -7.59 -35.36 -0.20
CA ARG A 72 -7.60 -33.90 -0.11
C ARG A 72 -6.72 -33.44 1.06
N THR A 73 -5.85 -32.47 0.80
CA THR A 73 -4.98 -31.87 1.81
C THR A 73 -4.88 -30.37 1.54
N ALA A 74 -4.62 -29.58 2.59
CA ALA A 74 -4.34 -28.17 2.40
C ALA A 74 -2.97 -27.98 1.69
N PRO A 75 -2.83 -26.97 0.82
CA PRO A 75 -1.54 -26.60 0.27
C PRO A 75 -0.52 -26.33 1.38
N ARG A 76 0.76 -26.67 1.16
CA ARG A 76 1.84 -26.41 2.15
C ARG A 76 2.02 -24.93 2.48
N SER A 77 1.60 -24.05 1.58
CA SER A 77 1.59 -22.59 1.76
C SER A 77 0.48 -22.12 2.72
N ASP A 78 -0.57 -22.91 2.95
CA ASP A 78 -1.70 -22.51 3.81
C ASP A 78 -1.31 -22.60 5.30
N PHE A 79 -1.08 -21.45 5.91
CA PHE A 79 -0.65 -21.34 7.30
C PHE A 79 -1.71 -21.81 8.30
N ARG A 80 -3.00 -21.81 7.93
CA ARG A 80 -4.12 -22.18 8.81
C ARG A 80 -4.04 -23.62 9.28
N PHE A 81 -3.51 -24.48 8.40
CA PHE A 81 -3.47 -25.93 8.61
C PHE A 81 -2.06 -26.48 8.79
N LYS A 82 -1.09 -25.65 9.21
CA LYS A 82 0.30 -26.07 9.45
C LYS A 82 0.50 -26.96 10.67
N ASP A 83 -0.41 -26.91 11.63
CA ASP A 83 -0.28 -27.75 12.82
C ASP A 83 -0.43 -29.24 12.44
N PRO A 84 0.50 -30.13 12.85
CA PRO A 84 0.44 -31.54 12.51
C PRO A 84 -0.87 -32.23 12.91
N ALA A 85 -1.56 -31.72 13.95
CA ALA A 85 -2.83 -32.27 14.40
C ALA A 85 -3.92 -32.28 13.31
N TRP A 86 -3.86 -31.38 12.32
CA TRP A 86 -4.78 -31.38 11.19
C TRP A 86 -4.64 -32.63 10.31
N ASN A 87 -3.46 -33.24 10.26
CA ASN A 87 -3.21 -34.44 9.46
C ASN A 87 -3.10 -35.72 10.31
N GLU A 88 -2.69 -35.59 11.57
CA GLU A 88 -2.48 -36.74 12.48
C GLU A 88 -3.76 -37.15 13.23
N ASN A 89 -4.72 -36.24 13.41
CA ASN A 89 -6.00 -36.55 14.05
C ASN A 89 -7.09 -36.82 12.98
N PRO A 90 -7.65 -38.04 12.90
CA PRO A 90 -8.62 -38.39 11.86
C PRO A 90 -9.89 -37.53 11.85
N VAL A 91 -10.30 -36.99 13.01
CA VAL A 91 -11.47 -36.11 13.10
C VAL A 91 -11.13 -34.73 12.54
N LEU A 92 -10.01 -34.14 12.95
CA LEU A 92 -9.58 -32.82 12.46
C LEU A 92 -9.26 -32.85 10.96
N GLN A 93 -8.67 -33.95 10.48
CA GLN A 93 -8.39 -34.17 9.07
C GLN A 93 -9.68 -34.15 8.25
N ARG A 94 -10.71 -34.89 8.69
CA ARG A 94 -12.03 -34.87 8.00
C ARG A 94 -12.70 -33.51 8.03
N VAL A 95 -12.57 -32.77 9.14
CA VAL A 95 -13.09 -31.40 9.25
C VAL A 95 -12.38 -30.46 8.27
N GLN A 96 -11.05 -30.52 8.21
CA GLN A 96 -10.25 -29.76 7.25
C GLN A 96 -10.63 -30.11 5.81
N GLN A 97 -10.69 -31.40 5.47
CA GLN A 97 -11.03 -31.86 4.12
C GLN A 97 -12.44 -31.41 3.72
N SER A 98 -13.41 -31.53 4.62
CA SER A 98 -14.79 -31.08 4.37
C SER A 98 -14.85 -29.58 4.10
N TYR A 99 -14.14 -28.80 4.91
CA TYR A 99 -14.02 -27.35 4.70
C TYR A 99 -13.41 -27.02 3.33
N LEU A 100 -12.27 -27.63 2.99
CA LEU A 100 -11.60 -27.42 1.71
C LEU A 100 -12.49 -27.81 0.52
N ALA A 101 -13.25 -28.90 0.63
CA ALA A 101 -14.17 -29.36 -0.40
C ALA A 101 -15.33 -28.36 -0.62
N VAL A 102 -15.94 -27.86 0.46
CA VAL A 102 -17.01 -26.87 0.40
C VAL A 102 -16.51 -25.52 -0.11
N ALA A 103 -15.32 -25.08 0.32
CA ALA A 103 -14.67 -23.86 -0.15
C ALA A 103 -14.42 -23.90 -1.67
N GLU A 104 -13.80 -24.97 -2.15
CA GLU A 104 -13.54 -25.16 -3.58
C GLU A 104 -14.83 -25.25 -4.40
N PHE A 105 -15.84 -25.97 -3.89
CA PHE A 105 -17.15 -26.03 -4.53
C PHE A 105 -17.78 -24.65 -4.69
N ALA A 106 -17.76 -23.82 -3.64
CA ALA A 106 -18.32 -22.48 -3.67
C ALA A 106 -17.61 -21.58 -4.68
N LEU A 107 -16.28 -21.58 -4.69
CA LEU A 107 -15.50 -20.75 -5.62
C LEU A 107 -15.67 -21.21 -7.08
N ARG A 108 -15.68 -22.52 -7.34
CA ARG A 108 -15.92 -23.04 -8.70
C ARG A 108 -17.31 -22.70 -9.23
N LEU A 109 -18.33 -22.60 -8.38
CA LEU A 109 -19.64 -22.11 -8.80
C LEU A 109 -19.59 -20.64 -9.25
N VAL A 110 -18.73 -19.82 -8.64
CA VAL A 110 -18.51 -18.45 -9.10
C VAL A 110 -17.81 -18.44 -10.46
N ASP A 111 -16.75 -19.26 -10.62
CA ASP A 111 -16.02 -19.41 -11.89
C ASP A 111 -16.96 -19.83 -13.04
N ASP A 112 -17.89 -20.75 -12.76
CA ASP A 112 -18.83 -21.27 -13.75
C ASP A 112 -19.98 -20.31 -14.08
N ALA A 113 -20.12 -19.19 -13.36
CA ALA A 113 -21.27 -18.30 -13.49
C ALA A 113 -21.17 -17.30 -14.67
N ASP A 114 -20.09 -17.30 -15.46
CA ASP A 114 -19.86 -16.38 -16.60
C ASP A 114 -20.33 -14.93 -16.31
N LEU A 115 -19.95 -14.41 -15.14
CA LEU A 115 -20.29 -13.04 -14.77
C LEU A 115 -19.40 -12.05 -15.53
N ASP A 116 -19.84 -10.80 -15.64
CA ASP A 116 -18.92 -9.75 -16.04
C ASP A 116 -17.83 -9.58 -14.96
N TRP A 117 -16.65 -9.11 -15.37
CA TRP A 117 -15.49 -9.00 -14.48
C TRP A 117 -15.80 -8.26 -13.16
N SER A 118 -16.59 -7.18 -13.22
CA SER A 118 -16.94 -6.38 -12.04
C SER A 118 -17.83 -7.16 -11.06
N ASP A 119 -18.82 -7.89 -11.56
CA ASP A 119 -19.71 -8.69 -10.72
C ASP A 119 -19.05 -9.96 -10.19
N GLU A 120 -18.19 -10.59 -10.99
CA GLU A 120 -17.39 -11.73 -10.54
C GLU A 120 -16.51 -11.35 -9.35
N GLU A 121 -15.76 -10.25 -9.45
CA GLU A 121 -14.92 -9.74 -8.36
C GLU A 121 -15.73 -9.44 -7.08
N LYS A 122 -16.92 -8.83 -7.21
CA LYS A 122 -17.82 -8.54 -6.07
C LYS A 122 -18.24 -9.81 -5.34
N VAL A 123 -18.64 -10.82 -6.11
CA VAL A 123 -19.12 -12.09 -5.58
C VAL A 123 -17.95 -12.87 -4.97
N ARG A 124 -16.82 -12.97 -5.67
CA ARG A 124 -15.61 -13.65 -5.20
C ARG A 124 -15.14 -13.07 -3.88
N PHE A 125 -15.02 -11.74 -3.78
CA PHE A 125 -14.67 -11.05 -2.54
C PHE A 125 -15.58 -11.43 -1.36
N ALA A 126 -16.89 -11.54 -1.59
CA ALA A 126 -17.84 -11.90 -0.54
C ALA A 126 -17.70 -13.38 -0.13
N PHE A 127 -17.53 -14.29 -1.10
CA PHE A 127 -17.28 -15.70 -0.83
C PHE A 127 -15.98 -15.93 -0.09
N ASP A 128 -14.88 -15.28 -0.48
CA ASP A 128 -13.60 -15.37 0.21
C ASP A 128 -13.74 -14.96 1.68
N ASN A 129 -14.41 -13.84 1.96
CA ASN A 129 -14.64 -13.39 3.35
C ASN A 129 -15.49 -14.38 4.17
N ILE A 130 -16.53 -14.97 3.57
CA ILE A 130 -17.40 -15.96 4.24
C ILE A 130 -16.65 -17.26 4.49
N ILE A 131 -15.97 -17.79 3.46
CA ILE A 131 -15.20 -19.03 3.53
C ILE A 131 -14.11 -18.90 4.59
N GLU A 132 -13.34 -17.81 4.57
CA GLU A 132 -12.30 -17.56 5.56
C GLU A 132 -12.85 -17.46 6.99
N GLY A 133 -13.97 -16.77 7.18
CA GLY A 133 -14.62 -16.69 8.50
C GLY A 133 -15.12 -18.03 9.04
N LEU A 134 -15.46 -18.97 8.16
CA LEU A 134 -15.88 -20.32 8.50
C LEU A 134 -14.72 -21.32 8.61
N SER A 135 -13.47 -20.88 8.43
CA SER A 135 -12.32 -21.78 8.55
C SER A 135 -12.27 -22.45 9.92
N PRO A 136 -12.14 -23.80 9.99
CA PRO A 136 -12.04 -24.53 11.24
C PRO A 136 -10.91 -24.04 12.16
N SER A 137 -9.83 -23.50 11.57
CA SER A 137 -8.70 -22.93 12.29
C SER A 137 -9.03 -21.69 13.12
N ASN A 138 -10.08 -20.94 12.73
CA ASN A 138 -10.55 -19.72 13.38
C ASN A 138 -11.56 -19.99 14.50
N ILE A 139 -12.10 -21.22 14.55
CA ILE A 139 -13.13 -21.64 15.48
C ILE A 139 -12.46 -22.21 16.75
N PRO A 140 -12.59 -21.57 17.92
CA PRO A 140 -11.83 -21.96 19.11
C PRO A 140 -11.98 -23.42 19.52
N PHE A 141 -13.17 -24.00 19.37
CA PHE A 141 -13.45 -25.39 19.74
C PHE A 141 -12.99 -26.44 18.71
N LEU A 142 -12.67 -26.03 17.48
CA LEU A 142 -12.12 -26.92 16.44
C LEU A 142 -10.62 -26.77 16.27
N SER A 143 -10.06 -25.61 16.61
CA SER A 143 -8.65 -25.31 16.38
C SER A 143 -7.74 -26.05 17.36
N PRO A 144 -6.78 -26.88 16.90
CA PRO A 144 -5.84 -27.58 17.77
C PRO A 144 -4.95 -26.59 18.54
N LEU A 145 -4.70 -25.41 17.98
CA LEU A 145 -3.91 -24.35 18.59
C LEU A 145 -4.58 -23.80 19.86
N THR A 146 -5.91 -23.79 19.94
CA THR A 146 -6.63 -23.40 21.16
C THR A 146 -6.29 -24.33 22.31
N TYR A 147 -6.42 -25.63 22.08
CA TYR A 147 -6.19 -26.64 23.12
C TYR A 147 -4.73 -26.65 23.56
N LYS A 148 -3.78 -26.61 22.61
CA LYS A 148 -2.35 -26.48 22.92
C LYS A 148 -2.08 -25.24 23.76
N ALA A 149 -2.55 -24.07 23.33
CA ALA A 149 -2.32 -22.84 24.07
C ALA A 149 -2.93 -22.87 25.48
N ILE A 150 -4.12 -23.44 25.67
CA ILE A 150 -4.75 -23.58 27.00
C ILE A 150 -3.91 -24.51 27.87
N ILE A 151 -3.48 -25.66 27.35
CA ILE A 151 -2.67 -26.64 28.10
C ILE A 151 -1.30 -26.04 28.46
N ASP A 152 -0.57 -25.52 27.46
CA ASP A 152 0.80 -25.02 27.61
C ASP A 152 0.91 -23.83 28.58
N THR A 153 -0.17 -23.05 28.71
CA THR A 153 -0.19 -21.85 29.55
C THR A 153 -1.01 -22.02 30.83
N GLY A 154 -1.54 -23.21 31.12
CA GLY A 154 -2.43 -23.43 32.26
C GLY A 154 -3.70 -22.57 32.22
N GLY A 155 -4.22 -22.28 31.03
CA GLY A 155 -5.40 -21.45 30.81
C GLY A 155 -5.16 -19.93 30.75
N LEU A 156 -3.93 -19.45 30.97
CA LEU A 156 -3.60 -18.02 30.89
C LEU A 156 -3.80 -17.45 29.47
N SER A 157 -3.64 -18.26 28.42
CA SER A 157 -3.89 -17.87 27.02
C SER A 157 -5.33 -17.38 26.80
N ALA A 158 -6.33 -18.06 27.37
CA ALA A 158 -7.74 -17.69 27.24
C ALA A 158 -8.04 -16.35 27.92
N LEU A 159 -7.47 -16.11 29.10
CA LEU A 159 -7.61 -14.83 29.81
C LEU A 159 -6.95 -13.68 29.03
N ARG A 160 -5.73 -13.90 28.51
CA ARG A 160 -5.03 -12.93 27.66
C ARG A 160 -5.80 -12.65 26.38
N GLY A 161 -6.29 -13.69 25.71
CA GLY A 161 -7.07 -13.58 24.49
C GLY A 161 -8.37 -12.81 24.66
N ALA A 162 -9.13 -13.09 25.73
CA ALA A 162 -10.33 -12.31 26.07
C ALA A 162 -10.01 -10.84 26.36
N LYS A 163 -8.89 -10.56 27.04
CA LYS A 163 -8.42 -9.19 27.29
C LYS A 163 -8.07 -8.47 25.99
N HIS A 164 -7.35 -9.12 25.07
CA HIS A 164 -7.02 -8.56 23.76
C HIS A 164 -8.27 -8.27 22.95
N PHE A 165 -9.20 -9.22 22.85
CA PHE A 165 -10.48 -9.04 22.15
C PHE A 165 -11.29 -7.87 22.70
N LEU A 166 -11.42 -7.77 24.03
CA LEU A 166 -12.12 -6.66 24.67
C LEU A 166 -11.42 -5.32 24.43
N SER A 167 -10.09 -5.30 24.32
CA SER A 167 -9.34 -4.09 23.99
C SER A 167 -9.64 -3.64 22.56
N ASP A 168 -9.52 -4.55 21.60
CA ASP A 168 -9.64 -4.29 20.17
C ASP A 168 -11.08 -3.91 19.76
N MET A 169 -12.09 -4.37 20.52
CA MET A 169 -13.50 -4.02 20.26
C MET A 169 -13.96 -2.69 20.88
N ARG A 170 -13.16 -2.07 21.78
CA ARG A 170 -13.57 -0.84 22.50
C ARG A 170 -13.62 0.41 21.62
N SER A 171 -12.72 0.52 20.65
CA SER A 171 -12.62 1.66 19.76
C SER A 171 -12.33 1.19 18.34
N ALA A 172 -12.72 1.99 17.34
CA ALA A 172 -12.31 1.72 15.97
C ALA A 172 -10.78 1.89 15.82
N PRO A 173 -10.13 1.12 14.92
CA PRO A 173 -10.72 0.07 14.07
C PRO A 173 -10.99 -1.22 14.86
N ARG A 174 -12.13 -1.87 14.61
CA ARG A 174 -12.56 -3.08 15.34
C ARG A 174 -12.00 -4.35 14.70
N ILE A 175 -10.68 -4.46 14.69
CA ILE A 175 -9.94 -5.60 14.13
C ILE A 175 -8.82 -6.02 15.09
N PRO A 176 -8.33 -7.28 15.03
CA PRO A 176 -7.22 -7.71 15.88
C PRO A 176 -5.98 -6.83 15.71
N GLU A 177 -5.35 -6.43 16.82
CA GLU A 177 -4.11 -5.65 16.76
C GLU A 177 -3.01 -6.42 16.00
N MET A 178 -2.51 -5.84 14.91
CA MET A 178 -1.54 -6.54 14.04
C MET A 178 -0.09 -6.38 14.48
N VAL A 179 0.19 -5.45 15.39
CA VAL A 179 1.54 -5.06 15.81
C VAL A 179 1.56 -4.63 17.27
N ASP A 180 2.63 -4.94 18.00
CA ASP A 180 2.82 -4.37 19.34
C ASP A 180 3.23 -2.90 19.22
N THR A 181 2.25 -2.01 19.37
CA THR A 181 2.48 -0.56 19.26
C THR A 181 3.33 0.01 20.40
N SER A 182 3.45 -0.70 21.53
CA SER A 182 4.28 -0.26 22.67
C SER A 182 5.78 -0.43 22.44
N ALA A 183 6.17 -1.21 21.42
CA ALA A 183 7.56 -1.45 21.05
C ALA A 183 8.18 -0.29 20.26
N PHE A 184 7.38 0.67 19.77
CA PHE A 184 7.84 1.75 18.91
C PHE A 184 7.47 3.13 19.45
N ALA A 185 8.44 4.04 19.39
CA ALA A 185 8.30 5.44 19.73
C ALA A 185 8.91 6.29 18.60
N VAL A 186 8.05 7.01 17.89
CA VAL A 186 8.44 7.93 16.80
C VAL A 186 9.42 8.96 17.33
N GLY A 187 10.57 9.10 16.67
CA GLY A 187 11.68 9.96 17.06
C GLY A 187 12.70 9.33 18.01
N ASP A 188 12.43 8.13 18.55
CA ASP A 188 13.37 7.40 19.41
C ASP A 188 13.94 6.17 18.68
N ASN A 189 13.08 5.19 18.35
CA ASN A 189 13.50 3.93 17.74
C ASN A 189 12.92 3.68 16.33
N ILE A 190 12.13 4.62 15.82
CA ILE A 190 11.61 4.69 14.45
C ILE A 190 11.56 6.18 14.06
N ALA A 191 11.80 6.55 12.80
CA ALA A 191 11.91 7.95 12.37
C ALA A 191 12.96 8.75 13.16
N ASN A 192 14.07 8.10 13.51
CA ASN A 192 15.10 8.64 14.42
C ASN A 192 16.36 9.13 13.71
N THR A 193 16.34 9.23 12.38
CA THR A 193 17.45 9.81 11.61
C THR A 193 17.58 11.29 12.00
N ARG A 194 18.79 11.69 12.41
CA ARG A 194 19.05 13.05 12.94
C ARG A 194 18.81 14.11 11.88
N GLY A 195 18.13 15.19 12.26
CA GLY A 195 17.81 16.31 11.41
C GLY A 195 17.15 17.44 12.19
N SER A 196 16.68 18.46 11.49
CA SER A 196 15.93 19.57 12.06
C SER A 196 14.81 20.02 11.14
N VAL A 197 13.69 20.43 11.74
CA VAL A 197 12.64 21.16 11.04
C VAL A 197 13.19 22.54 10.67
N VAL A 198 13.25 22.85 9.37
CA VAL A 198 13.81 24.10 8.82
C VAL A 198 12.76 25.02 8.22
N LEU A 199 11.53 24.54 8.04
CA LEU A 199 10.36 25.35 7.69
C LEU A 199 9.12 24.70 8.31
N ARG A 200 8.23 25.50 8.87
CA ARG A 200 6.92 25.05 9.34
C ARG A 200 5.83 25.94 8.73
N THR A 201 4.99 25.34 7.92
CA THR A 201 3.83 25.99 7.29
C THR A 201 2.55 25.53 7.96
N ARG A 202 1.41 26.04 7.51
CA ARG A 202 0.10 25.55 7.96
C ARG A 202 -0.16 24.08 7.57
N MET A 203 0.49 23.57 6.52
CA MET A 203 0.24 22.24 5.93
C MET A 203 1.34 21.22 6.17
N PHE A 204 2.60 21.64 6.34
CA PHE A 204 3.71 20.73 6.51
C PHE A 204 4.87 21.31 7.31
N GLU A 205 5.74 20.42 7.78
CA GLU A 205 7.09 20.72 8.25
C GLU A 205 8.10 20.23 7.21
N LEU A 206 9.06 21.06 6.81
CA LEU A 206 10.22 20.64 6.02
C LEU A 206 11.33 20.24 6.98
N ILE A 207 11.80 19.00 6.86
CA ILE A 207 12.90 18.48 7.67
C ILE A 207 14.14 18.43 6.79
N GLN A 208 15.23 19.05 7.24
CA GLN A 208 16.56 18.83 6.69
C GLN A 208 17.31 17.84 7.58
N TYR A 209 17.88 16.80 6.99
CA TYR A 209 18.62 15.79 7.73
C TYR A 209 20.10 16.12 7.86
N SER A 210 20.69 15.73 8.99
CA SER A 210 22.11 15.91 9.27
C SER A 210 22.96 15.05 8.33
N PRO A 211 23.94 15.64 7.62
CA PRO A 211 24.87 14.88 6.79
C PRO A 211 25.59 13.78 7.57
N GLN A 212 25.81 12.62 6.95
CA GLN A 212 26.60 11.51 7.53
C GLN A 212 27.94 11.30 6.82
N THR A 213 28.33 12.23 5.96
CA THR A 213 29.58 12.23 5.20
C THR A 213 30.22 13.62 5.21
N GLU A 214 31.54 13.70 5.10
CA GLU A 214 32.26 14.99 5.03
C GLU A 214 31.95 15.78 3.75
N LYS A 215 31.67 15.06 2.66
CA LYS A 215 31.29 15.63 1.37
C LYS A 215 29.94 15.10 0.93
N VAL A 216 29.13 15.98 0.36
CA VAL A 216 27.79 15.71 -0.14
C VAL A 216 27.65 16.17 -1.59
N TYR A 217 26.72 15.58 -2.33
CA TYR A 217 26.34 16.06 -3.66
C TYR A 217 25.76 17.48 -3.59
N GLU A 218 26.06 18.31 -4.58
CA GLU A 218 25.61 19.70 -4.65
C GLU A 218 24.09 19.82 -4.70
N VAL A 219 23.45 19.06 -5.59
CA VAL A 219 21.99 19.06 -5.78
C VAL A 219 21.32 18.27 -4.66
N PRO A 220 20.39 18.87 -3.89
CA PRO A 220 19.70 18.18 -2.81
C PRO A 220 18.66 17.19 -3.33
N LEU A 221 18.32 16.22 -2.47
CA LEU A 221 17.19 15.30 -2.64
C LEU A 221 16.04 15.75 -1.73
N LEU A 222 14.89 16.07 -2.32
CA LEU A 222 13.65 16.41 -1.61
C LEU A 222 12.64 15.27 -1.72
N VAL A 223 12.13 14.83 -0.57
CA VAL A 223 11.20 13.71 -0.47
C VAL A 223 9.77 14.19 -0.20
N PHE A 224 8.84 13.76 -1.06
CA PHE A 224 7.39 13.95 -0.91
C PHE A 224 6.69 12.62 -0.60
N PRO A 225 6.40 12.32 0.68
CA PRO A 225 5.74 11.08 1.08
C PRO A 225 4.23 11.12 0.75
N PRO A 226 3.51 9.97 0.90
CA PRO A 226 2.06 9.95 0.79
C PRO A 226 1.38 10.92 1.77
N VAL A 227 0.22 11.42 1.36
CA VAL A 227 -0.66 12.29 2.17
C VAL A 227 -1.70 11.49 2.98
N ILE A 228 -1.51 10.18 3.09
CA ILE A 228 -2.48 9.21 3.64
C ILE A 228 -1.96 8.52 4.90
N ASN A 229 -0.64 8.35 4.97
CA ASN A 229 0.08 7.82 6.11
C ASN A 229 1.29 8.72 6.39
N ARG A 230 1.94 8.54 7.54
CA ARG A 230 3.08 9.37 7.90
C ARG A 230 4.30 9.14 7.03
N TYR A 231 5.15 10.15 6.92
CA TYR A 231 6.31 10.14 6.04
C TYR A 231 7.35 9.07 6.38
N TYR A 232 7.41 8.64 7.64
CA TYR A 232 8.47 7.76 8.14
C TYR A 232 8.43 6.33 7.59
N VAL A 233 7.54 6.02 6.63
CA VAL A 233 7.62 4.78 5.83
C VAL A 233 8.97 4.62 5.13
N LEU A 234 9.62 5.74 4.80
CA LEU A 234 10.96 5.78 4.20
C LEU A 234 12.08 6.00 5.24
N ASP A 235 11.72 6.20 6.51
CA ASP A 235 12.62 6.45 7.64
C ASP A 235 12.21 5.59 8.84
N LEU A 236 12.20 4.27 8.65
CA LEU A 236 11.77 3.31 9.67
C LEU A 236 12.84 3.15 10.77
N ALA A 237 13.07 1.93 11.26
CA ALA A 237 14.11 1.67 12.25
C ALA A 237 15.52 1.76 11.61
N PRO A 238 16.58 2.02 12.40
CA PRO A 238 17.97 2.01 11.92
C PRO A 238 18.32 0.74 11.13
N GLY A 239 19.06 0.90 10.03
CA GLY A 239 19.37 -0.19 9.09
C GLY A 239 18.21 -0.59 8.16
N ARG A 240 17.03 0.03 8.31
CA ARG A 240 15.86 -0.08 7.43
C ARG A 240 15.37 1.29 6.93
N SER A 241 16.07 2.36 7.27
CA SER A 241 15.78 3.72 6.79
C SER A 241 16.42 3.95 5.42
N LEU A 242 15.59 4.30 4.43
CA LEU A 242 16.08 4.73 3.13
C LEU A 242 16.72 6.13 3.22
N PHE A 243 16.26 6.97 4.16
CA PHE A 243 16.85 8.29 4.40
C PHE A 243 18.27 8.17 4.94
N GLU A 244 18.48 7.31 5.94
CA GLU A 244 19.81 6.96 6.43
C GLU A 244 20.71 6.48 5.29
N PHE A 245 20.19 5.61 4.42
CA PHE A 245 20.95 5.11 3.27
C PHE A 245 21.37 6.22 2.29
N TYR A 246 20.49 7.18 1.96
CA TYR A 246 20.87 8.32 1.12
C TYR A 246 21.92 9.23 1.79
N LEU A 247 21.78 9.50 3.09
CA LEU A 247 22.72 10.32 3.84
C LEU A 247 24.11 9.69 3.89
N GLN A 248 24.19 8.37 4.10
CA GLN A 248 25.44 7.60 4.10
C GLN A 248 26.12 7.59 2.72
N ASN A 249 25.35 7.78 1.64
CA ASN A 249 25.86 7.88 0.28
C ASN A 249 26.09 9.34 -0.18
N GLY A 250 26.00 10.30 0.75
CA GLY A 250 26.38 11.69 0.52
C GLY A 250 25.31 12.56 -0.13
N PHE A 251 24.03 12.20 -0.07
CA PHE A 251 22.96 13.09 -0.51
C PHE A 251 22.58 14.08 0.59
N GLN A 252 22.32 15.34 0.22
CA GLN A 252 21.67 16.31 1.09
C GLN A 252 20.17 16.05 1.08
N LEU A 253 19.63 15.47 2.14
CA LEU A 253 18.25 14.99 2.15
C LEU A 253 17.31 15.94 2.91
N PHE A 254 16.18 16.25 2.27
CA PHE A 254 15.06 16.96 2.84
C PHE A 254 13.80 16.10 2.71
N ALA A 255 12.90 16.15 3.69
CA ALA A 255 11.61 15.47 3.61
C ALA A 255 10.48 16.35 4.12
N VAL A 256 9.31 16.21 3.48
CA VAL A 256 8.08 16.86 3.92
C VAL A 256 7.37 15.98 4.93
N SER A 257 7.07 16.53 6.11
CA SER A 257 6.20 15.94 7.12
C SER A 257 4.83 16.62 7.08
N TRP A 258 3.84 15.96 6.46
CA TRP A 258 2.50 16.48 6.32
C TRP A 258 1.77 16.61 7.65
N ARG A 259 1.04 17.72 7.83
CA ARG A 259 0.14 17.91 8.96
C ARG A 259 -1.04 16.94 8.89
N ASN A 260 -1.47 16.40 10.04
CA ASN A 260 -2.70 15.62 10.13
C ASN A 260 -3.93 16.56 10.13
N PRO A 261 -4.76 16.58 9.07
CA PRO A 261 -5.84 17.55 8.95
C PRO A 261 -6.94 17.35 10.00
N SER A 262 -7.63 18.42 10.38
CA SER A 262 -8.85 18.37 11.20
C SER A 262 -10.02 18.98 10.43
N ALA A 263 -11.23 18.98 10.99
CA ALA A 263 -12.42 19.50 10.31
C ALA A 263 -12.29 20.95 9.81
N ARG A 264 -11.43 21.78 10.43
CA ARG A 264 -11.17 23.16 9.99
C ARG A 264 -10.32 23.23 8.71
N HIS A 265 -9.63 22.15 8.36
CA HIS A 265 -8.78 22.01 7.18
C HIS A 265 -9.53 21.35 6.00
N ARG A 266 -10.87 21.21 6.10
CA ARG A 266 -11.72 20.52 5.13
C ARG A 266 -11.54 20.99 3.69
N ASP A 267 -11.14 22.25 3.52
CA ASP A 267 -11.07 22.89 2.22
C ASP A 267 -9.76 22.64 1.46
N TRP A 268 -8.76 22.01 2.08
CA TRP A 268 -7.50 21.66 1.42
C TRP A 268 -7.75 20.56 0.37
N GLY A 269 -7.63 20.92 -0.90
CA GLY A 269 -7.72 20.07 -2.08
C GLY A 269 -6.38 19.92 -2.79
N VAL A 270 -6.41 19.43 -4.03
CA VAL A 270 -5.18 19.25 -4.82
C VAL A 270 -4.38 20.54 -4.98
N ASP A 271 -5.04 21.69 -5.08
CA ASP A 271 -4.40 23.00 -5.24
C ASP A 271 -3.57 23.41 -4.02
N GLU A 272 -4.12 23.28 -2.80
CA GLU A 272 -3.37 23.60 -1.58
C GLU A 272 -2.14 22.70 -1.41
N TYR A 273 -2.25 21.42 -1.76
CA TYR A 273 -1.11 20.50 -1.72
C TYR A 273 -0.09 20.80 -2.84
N GLY A 274 -0.55 21.16 -4.04
CA GLY A 274 0.32 21.60 -5.14
C GLY A 274 1.13 22.85 -4.76
N ALA A 275 0.48 23.84 -4.14
CA ALA A 275 1.15 25.03 -3.64
C ALA A 275 2.19 24.69 -2.55
N ALA A 276 1.86 23.79 -1.62
CA ALA A 276 2.77 23.34 -0.58
C ALA A 276 4.00 22.59 -1.14
N ILE A 277 3.82 21.81 -2.21
CA ILE A 277 4.93 21.13 -2.91
C ILE A 277 5.89 22.16 -3.52
N ILE A 278 5.37 23.18 -4.18
CA ILE A 278 6.18 24.26 -4.78
C ILE A 278 6.89 25.06 -3.69
N GLU A 279 6.21 25.38 -2.59
CA GLU A 279 6.81 26.06 -1.43
C GLU A 279 7.98 25.27 -0.83
N ALA A 280 7.86 23.94 -0.73
CA ALA A 280 8.95 23.07 -0.27
C ALA A 280 10.15 23.06 -1.24
N ILE A 281 9.90 23.00 -2.55
CA ILE A 281 10.94 23.09 -3.59
C ILE A 281 11.70 24.42 -3.45
N ASP A 282 10.98 25.52 -3.34
CA ASP A 282 11.56 26.86 -3.22
C ASP A 282 12.36 27.02 -1.92
N ALA A 283 11.88 26.49 -0.79
CA ALA A 283 12.60 26.49 0.48
C ALA A 283 13.91 25.69 0.40
N VAL A 284 13.91 24.50 -0.20
CA VAL A 284 15.13 23.69 -0.37
C VAL A 284 16.16 24.41 -1.25
N ARG A 285 15.73 25.03 -2.34
CA ARG A 285 16.60 25.82 -3.22
C ARG A 285 17.20 27.02 -2.48
N ALA A 286 16.40 27.71 -1.68
CA ALA A 286 16.85 28.83 -0.84
C ALA A 286 17.88 28.40 0.21
N ILE A 287 17.63 27.30 0.95
CA ILE A 287 18.55 26.78 1.97
C ILE A 287 19.89 26.34 1.36
N THR A 288 19.84 25.62 0.23
CA THR A 288 21.03 24.99 -0.34
C THR A 288 21.83 25.90 -1.27
N GLY A 289 21.23 27.01 -1.71
CA GLY A 289 21.74 27.90 -2.74
C GLY A 289 21.70 27.29 -4.15
N GLN A 290 21.08 26.12 -4.33
CA GLN A 290 20.99 25.43 -5.61
C GLN A 290 19.78 25.89 -6.41
N LYS A 291 19.94 25.95 -7.73
CA LYS A 291 18.85 26.34 -8.64
C LYS A 291 17.80 25.25 -8.81
N HIS A 292 18.15 24.00 -8.51
CA HIS A 292 17.35 22.82 -8.77
C HIS A 292 17.50 21.78 -7.66
N ALA A 293 16.53 20.87 -7.59
CA ALA A 293 16.53 19.74 -6.66
C ALA A 293 16.18 18.43 -7.38
N ASN A 294 16.69 17.32 -6.86
CA ASN A 294 16.17 16.00 -7.18
C ASN A 294 14.94 15.70 -6.31
N ILE A 295 13.96 15.02 -6.87
CA ILE A 295 12.72 14.69 -6.17
C ILE A 295 12.57 13.18 -6.04
N LEU A 296 12.19 12.72 -4.85
CA LEU A 296 11.64 11.39 -4.61
C LEU A 296 10.23 11.53 -4.05
N ALA A 297 9.23 11.04 -4.77
CA ALA A 297 7.85 11.09 -4.34
C ALA A 297 7.22 9.70 -4.35
N SER A 298 6.35 9.40 -3.37
CA SER A 298 5.78 8.07 -3.22
C SER A 298 4.26 8.07 -3.11
N CYS A 299 3.63 7.05 -3.71
CA CYS A 299 2.18 6.83 -3.68
C CYS A 299 1.37 8.10 -4.04
N SER A 300 0.45 8.55 -3.19
CA SER A 300 -0.34 9.77 -3.41
C SER A 300 0.50 11.06 -3.42
N GLY A 301 1.65 11.07 -2.73
CA GLY A 301 2.63 12.15 -2.81
C GLY A 301 3.24 12.24 -4.20
N GLY A 302 3.51 11.09 -4.84
CA GLY A 302 3.93 10.99 -6.23
C GLY A 302 2.89 11.57 -7.20
N MET A 303 1.62 11.25 -7.00
CA MET A 303 0.53 11.80 -7.83
C MET A 303 0.47 13.33 -7.78
N LEU A 304 0.41 13.90 -6.57
CA LEU A 304 0.35 15.35 -6.37
C LEU A 304 1.62 16.05 -6.86
N THR A 305 2.78 15.42 -6.68
CA THR A 305 4.06 15.94 -7.17
C THR A 305 4.10 15.97 -8.69
N SER A 306 3.70 14.90 -9.37
CA SER A 306 3.63 14.87 -10.85
C SER A 306 2.70 15.96 -11.41
N MET A 307 1.57 16.21 -10.76
CA MET A 307 0.68 17.32 -11.12
C MET A 307 1.35 18.69 -10.91
N ALA A 308 2.02 18.89 -9.77
CA ALA A 308 2.74 20.13 -9.46
C ALA A 308 3.91 20.37 -10.44
N LEU A 309 4.63 19.32 -10.86
CA LEU A 309 5.70 19.43 -11.86
C LEU A 309 5.15 19.77 -13.25
N ALA A 310 4.01 19.21 -13.66
CA ALA A 310 3.34 19.61 -14.89
C ALA A 310 2.91 21.09 -14.85
N HIS A 311 2.45 21.58 -13.70
CA HIS A 311 2.17 23.00 -13.49
C HIS A 311 3.43 23.87 -13.54
N LEU A 312 4.52 23.47 -12.89
CA LEU A 312 5.81 24.19 -12.99
C LEU A 312 6.32 24.25 -14.43
N ALA A 313 6.15 23.18 -15.20
CA ALA A 313 6.51 23.17 -16.61
C ALA A 313 5.67 24.17 -17.44
N ASP A 314 4.38 24.29 -17.15
CA ASP A 314 3.49 25.28 -17.78
C ASP A 314 3.90 26.73 -17.45
N LEU A 315 4.44 26.95 -16.24
CA LEU A 315 5.01 28.23 -15.81
C LEU A 315 6.44 28.49 -16.33
N GLY A 316 7.05 27.56 -17.08
CA GLY A 316 8.44 27.67 -17.53
C GLY A 316 9.48 27.50 -16.41
N ARG A 317 9.10 26.85 -15.31
CA ARG A 317 9.94 26.55 -14.12
C ARG A 317 10.33 25.07 -14.04
N ALA A 318 10.30 24.36 -15.16
CA ALA A 318 10.64 22.92 -15.21
C ALA A 318 12.09 22.64 -14.78
N ASP A 319 13.00 23.59 -15.00
CA ASP A 319 14.43 23.49 -14.71
C ASP A 319 14.75 23.57 -13.21
N GLU A 320 13.75 23.84 -12.35
CA GLU A 320 13.88 23.79 -10.89
C GLU A 320 13.96 22.35 -10.35
N VAL A 321 13.70 21.35 -11.20
CA VAL A 321 13.79 19.93 -10.85
C VAL A 321 14.75 19.24 -11.81
N THR A 322 15.75 18.57 -11.25
CA THR A 322 16.78 17.88 -12.04
C THR A 322 16.35 16.46 -12.42
N SER A 323 15.69 15.75 -11.50
CA SER A 323 15.22 14.39 -11.73
C SER A 323 14.01 14.07 -10.85
N LEU A 324 13.20 13.10 -11.30
CA LEU A 324 12.00 12.65 -10.61
C LEU A 324 12.08 11.15 -10.32
N SER A 325 12.02 10.76 -9.05
CA SER A 325 11.86 9.36 -8.64
C SER A 325 10.44 9.14 -8.14
N LEU A 326 9.70 8.20 -8.73
CA LEU A 326 8.34 7.83 -8.35
C LEU A 326 8.31 6.42 -7.76
N ALA A 327 8.04 6.33 -6.46
CA ALA A 327 7.93 5.06 -5.75
C ALA A 327 6.46 4.65 -5.62
N VAL A 328 6.09 3.46 -6.11
CA VAL A 328 4.74 2.86 -6.01
C VAL A 328 3.61 3.88 -6.28
N THR A 329 3.77 4.64 -7.36
CA THR A 329 2.87 5.75 -7.72
C THR A 329 2.05 5.37 -8.95
N VAL A 330 0.72 5.48 -8.82
CA VAL A 330 -0.23 5.22 -9.91
C VAL A 330 -0.77 6.55 -10.42
N LEU A 331 -0.39 6.91 -11.64
CA LEU A 331 -0.88 8.05 -12.41
C LEU A 331 -1.92 7.58 -13.44
N ASP A 332 -1.75 6.39 -14.00
CA ASP A 332 -2.75 5.70 -14.83
C ASP A 332 -3.61 4.75 -13.98
N GLN A 333 -4.87 5.10 -13.81
CA GLN A 333 -5.85 4.37 -13.03
C GLN A 333 -6.61 3.31 -13.84
N TRP A 334 -6.35 3.19 -15.14
CA TRP A 334 -6.95 2.15 -15.99
C TRP A 334 -6.60 0.78 -15.42
N HIS A 335 -7.59 -0.03 -15.05
CA HIS A 335 -7.37 -1.34 -14.41
C HIS A 335 -6.42 -1.28 -13.20
N ALA A 336 -6.47 -0.21 -12.40
CA ALA A 336 -5.56 -0.04 -11.26
C ALA A 336 -5.65 -1.16 -10.21
N GLY A 337 -6.64 -2.05 -10.27
CA GLY A 337 -6.83 -3.20 -9.39
C GLY A 337 -8.32 -3.51 -9.20
N THR A 338 -8.69 -4.30 -8.20
CA THR A 338 -10.07 -4.70 -7.86
C THR A 338 -10.96 -3.53 -7.39
N ALA A 339 -10.39 -2.44 -6.89
CA ALA A 339 -11.12 -1.28 -6.35
C ALA A 339 -11.96 -0.47 -7.37
N PRO A 340 -11.44 -0.07 -8.56
CA PRO A 340 -12.27 0.47 -9.64
C PRO A 340 -13.40 -0.49 -10.07
N ALA A 341 -13.19 -1.81 -9.98
CA ALA A 341 -14.22 -2.82 -10.23
C ALA A 341 -15.40 -2.71 -9.25
N LEU A 342 -15.11 -2.38 -8.00
CA LEU A 342 -16.05 -2.38 -6.88
C LEU A 342 -16.72 -1.02 -6.63
N THR A 343 -16.16 0.06 -7.17
CA THR A 343 -16.61 1.44 -6.88
C THR A 343 -17.55 1.94 -7.97
N ASP A 344 -18.85 1.89 -7.71
CA ASP A 344 -19.83 2.61 -8.55
C ASP A 344 -19.88 4.10 -8.20
N GLN A 345 -20.31 4.93 -9.17
CA GLN A 345 -20.39 6.38 -9.02
C GLN A 345 -21.24 6.80 -7.81
N GLN A 346 -22.29 6.04 -7.48
CA GLN A 346 -23.15 6.30 -6.34
C GLN A 346 -22.43 6.08 -4.99
N THR A 347 -21.59 5.06 -4.89
CA THR A 347 -20.80 4.76 -3.69
C THR A 347 -19.72 5.84 -3.51
N ALA A 348 -19.09 6.28 -4.59
CA ALA A 348 -18.14 7.37 -4.54
C ALA A 348 -18.78 8.69 -4.08
N GLU A 349 -19.93 9.05 -4.62
CA GLU A 349 -20.67 10.25 -4.19
C GLU A 349 -21.07 10.20 -2.72
N ARG A 350 -21.47 9.02 -2.21
CA ARG A 350 -21.80 8.85 -0.78
C ARG A 350 -20.57 9.04 0.10
N ALA A 351 -19.42 8.51 -0.30
CA ALA A 351 -18.18 8.69 0.45
C ALA A 351 -17.70 10.14 0.47
N ILE A 352 -17.77 10.81 -0.69
CA ILE A 352 -17.49 12.24 -0.80
C ILE A 352 -18.40 13.01 0.15
N LYS A 353 -19.73 12.80 0.09
CA LYS A 353 -20.70 13.44 0.99
C LYS A 353 -20.42 13.16 2.48
N ALA A 354 -20.04 11.93 2.82
CA ALA A 354 -19.72 11.55 4.19
C ALA A 354 -18.49 12.31 4.71
N SER A 355 -17.40 12.34 3.94
CA SER A 355 -16.19 13.09 4.28
C SER A 355 -16.43 14.60 4.36
N GLN A 356 -17.23 15.16 3.43
CA GLN A 356 -17.59 16.58 3.42
C GLN A 356 -18.43 16.99 4.63
N LYS A 357 -19.32 16.10 5.10
CA LYS A 357 -20.10 16.33 6.31
C LYS A 357 -19.21 16.32 7.55
N LYS A 358 -18.22 15.42 7.62
CA LYS A 358 -17.27 15.30 8.74
C LYS A 358 -16.15 16.36 8.70
N GLY A 359 -15.82 16.87 7.51
CA GLY A 359 -14.70 17.76 7.24
C GLY A 359 -13.39 17.02 6.87
N TYR A 360 -13.36 15.69 7.00
CA TYR A 360 -12.22 14.85 6.66
C TYR A 360 -12.65 13.38 6.50
N LEU A 361 -11.83 12.60 5.78
CA LEU A 361 -11.86 11.14 5.79
C LEU A 361 -10.99 10.63 6.96
N ASP A 362 -11.53 9.68 7.72
CA ASP A 362 -10.86 9.14 8.91
C ASP A 362 -9.91 8.00 8.53
N GLY A 363 -8.64 8.12 8.89
CA GLY A 363 -7.61 7.09 8.64
C GLY A 363 -7.92 5.75 9.32
N ALA A 364 -8.61 5.75 10.47
CA ALA A 364 -8.99 4.51 11.14
C ALA A 364 -10.02 3.70 10.33
N SER A 365 -10.94 4.38 9.65
CA SER A 365 -11.91 3.73 8.75
C SER A 365 -11.24 3.15 7.51
N LEU A 366 -10.13 3.76 7.07
CA LEU A 366 -9.31 3.30 5.96
C LEU A 366 -8.54 2.02 6.30
N ALA A 367 -7.89 2.00 7.47
CA ALA A 367 -7.14 0.84 7.96
C ALA A 367 -8.06 -0.40 8.14
N GLU A 368 -9.28 -0.19 8.62
CA GLU A 368 -10.27 -1.27 8.74
C GLU A 368 -10.65 -1.87 7.39
N VAL A 369 -10.91 -1.03 6.37
CA VAL A 369 -11.16 -1.50 5.00
C VAL A 369 -10.00 -2.36 4.49
N PHE A 370 -8.77 -1.89 4.69
CA PHE A 370 -7.58 -2.59 4.20
C PHE A 370 -7.41 -3.97 4.84
N ALA A 371 -7.65 -4.09 6.15
CA ALA A 371 -7.59 -5.38 6.83
C ALA A 371 -8.58 -6.41 6.21
N TRP A 372 -9.77 -5.96 5.84
CA TRP A 372 -10.80 -6.82 5.25
C TRP A 372 -10.61 -7.13 3.75
N LEU A 373 -9.62 -6.51 3.08
CA LEU A 373 -9.25 -6.87 1.71
C LEU A 373 -8.47 -8.17 1.62
N ARG A 374 -7.70 -8.49 2.66
CA ARG A 374 -6.99 -9.77 2.80
C ARG A 374 -7.30 -10.37 4.17
N PRO A 375 -8.54 -10.83 4.38
CA PRO A 375 -9.00 -11.25 5.70
C PRO A 375 -8.14 -12.38 6.28
N THR A 376 -7.65 -13.31 5.45
CA THR A 376 -6.77 -14.41 5.87
C THR A 376 -5.50 -13.91 6.55
N ASP A 377 -4.79 -12.98 5.90
CA ASP A 377 -3.49 -12.49 6.35
C ASP A 377 -3.57 -11.39 7.41
N LEU A 378 -4.59 -10.52 7.32
CA LEU A 378 -4.66 -9.27 8.09
C LEU A 378 -5.68 -9.32 9.23
N VAL A 379 -6.62 -10.27 9.22
CA VAL A 379 -7.60 -10.44 10.30
C VAL A 379 -7.45 -11.79 10.97
N TRP A 380 -7.67 -12.88 10.24
CA TRP A 380 -7.78 -14.23 10.80
C TRP A 380 -6.47 -14.77 11.37
N ARG A 381 -5.33 -14.45 10.74
CA ARG A 381 -4.01 -14.77 11.31
C ARG A 381 -3.83 -14.18 12.71
N TYR A 382 -4.21 -12.92 12.90
CA TYR A 382 -4.08 -12.22 14.17
C TYR A 382 -5.19 -12.58 15.15
N TRP A 383 -6.39 -12.94 14.67
CA TRP A 383 -7.43 -13.56 15.48
C TRP A 383 -6.91 -14.83 16.18
N VAL A 384 -6.30 -15.73 15.40
CA VAL A 384 -5.74 -16.99 15.91
C VAL A 384 -4.55 -16.72 16.84
N ASN A 385 -3.67 -15.76 16.51
CA ASN A 385 -2.52 -15.43 17.36
C ASN A 385 -2.94 -14.75 18.68
N ASN A 386 -3.72 -13.68 18.59
CA ASN A 386 -3.98 -12.78 19.70
C ASN A 386 -5.07 -13.32 20.63
N TYR A 387 -6.15 -13.85 20.06
CA TYR A 387 -7.34 -14.23 20.82
C TYR A 387 -7.35 -15.72 21.15
N ILE A 388 -7.04 -16.59 20.19
CA ILE A 388 -7.03 -18.03 20.43
C ILE A 388 -5.79 -18.44 21.24
N GLN A 389 -4.61 -17.98 20.86
CA GLN A 389 -3.37 -18.37 21.53
C GLN A 389 -2.97 -17.42 22.67
N GLY A 390 -3.63 -16.28 22.83
CA GLY A 390 -3.32 -15.29 23.87
C GLY A 390 -1.90 -14.69 23.73
N ARG A 391 -1.32 -14.73 22.53
CA ARG A 391 0.00 -14.19 22.22
C ARG A 391 -0.12 -12.71 21.91
N ARG A 392 1.00 -11.98 22.06
CA ARG A 392 1.07 -10.61 21.53
C ARG A 392 1.39 -10.65 20.03
N PRO A 393 0.93 -9.67 19.25
CA PRO A 393 1.41 -9.50 17.89
C PRO A 393 2.91 -9.20 17.89
N ALA A 394 3.58 -9.47 16.76
CA ALA A 394 5.00 -9.18 16.62
C ALA A 394 5.26 -7.66 16.58
N ALA A 395 6.41 -7.23 17.10
CA ALA A 395 6.90 -5.87 16.91
C ALA A 395 7.53 -5.77 15.51
N PHE A 396 6.78 -5.20 14.56
CA PHE A 396 7.23 -5.02 13.18
C PHE A 396 6.95 -3.59 12.74
N ASP A 397 8.01 -2.88 12.37
CA ASP A 397 8.02 -1.44 12.09
C ASP A 397 7.04 -1.03 10.98
N ILE A 398 6.97 -1.80 9.90
CA ILE A 398 6.02 -1.55 8.79
C ILE A 398 4.57 -1.65 9.26
N LEU A 399 4.25 -2.62 10.14
CA LEU A 399 2.88 -2.74 10.64
C LEU A 399 2.55 -1.64 11.64
N TYR A 400 3.52 -1.16 12.42
CA TYR A 400 3.36 0.02 13.28
C TYR A 400 3.03 1.25 12.45
N TRP A 401 3.81 1.52 11.40
CA TRP A 401 3.53 2.60 10.46
C TRP A 401 2.13 2.48 9.82
N ASN A 402 1.74 1.27 9.42
CA ASN A 402 0.43 1.05 8.80
C ASN A 402 -0.73 1.32 9.78
N ALA A 403 -0.53 1.06 11.08
CA ALA A 403 -1.51 1.35 12.12
C ALA A 403 -1.59 2.84 12.48
N ASP A 404 -0.53 3.61 12.25
CA ASP A 404 -0.46 5.07 12.49
C ASP A 404 -1.02 5.87 11.31
N ALA A 405 -2.31 5.65 11.03
CA ALA A 405 -3.02 6.32 9.96
C ALA A 405 -3.31 7.80 10.28
N ILE A 406 -3.25 8.67 9.26
CA ILE A 406 -3.65 10.07 9.36
C ILE A 406 -4.97 10.33 8.63
N ARG A 407 -5.58 11.48 8.89
CA ARG A 407 -6.81 11.91 8.20
C ARG A 407 -6.47 12.47 6.82
N MET A 408 -7.48 12.53 5.95
CA MET A 408 -7.40 13.25 4.69
C MET A 408 -8.45 14.36 4.66
N ALA A 409 -8.07 15.57 4.25
CA ALA A 409 -9.02 16.69 4.11
C ALA A 409 -10.14 16.34 3.14
N ALA A 410 -11.37 16.83 3.39
CA ALA A 410 -12.54 16.45 2.61
C ALA A 410 -12.43 16.83 1.11
N ASN A 411 -11.85 17.99 0.79
CA ASN A 411 -11.63 18.41 -0.59
C ASN A 411 -10.59 17.53 -1.29
N LEU A 412 -9.43 17.28 -0.65
CA LEU A 412 -8.43 16.36 -1.21
C LEU A 412 -9.02 14.97 -1.45
N HIS A 413 -9.79 14.44 -0.50
CA HIS A 413 -10.50 13.17 -0.67
C HIS A 413 -11.42 13.17 -1.88
N ARG A 414 -12.25 14.21 -2.05
CA ARG A 414 -13.11 14.35 -3.22
C ARG A 414 -12.28 14.38 -4.50
N ASP A 415 -11.22 15.18 -4.55
CA ASP A 415 -10.44 15.42 -5.75
C ASP A 415 -9.74 14.15 -6.21
N LEU A 416 -9.11 13.41 -5.28
CA LEU A 416 -8.48 12.13 -5.58
C LEU A 416 -9.49 11.09 -6.07
N VAL A 417 -10.68 10.99 -5.45
CA VAL A 417 -11.75 10.09 -5.93
C VAL A 417 -12.19 10.47 -7.35
N GLN A 418 -12.34 11.75 -7.65
CA GLN A 418 -12.75 12.20 -8.98
C GLN A 418 -11.66 11.95 -10.04
N ILE A 419 -10.40 12.20 -9.70
CA ILE A 419 -9.24 11.89 -10.56
C ILE A 419 -9.19 10.39 -10.87
N GLY A 420 -9.35 9.57 -9.83
CA GLY A 420 -9.38 8.11 -9.91
C GLY A 420 -10.47 7.57 -10.82
N LEU A 421 -11.73 7.95 -10.54
CA LEU A 421 -12.90 7.50 -11.31
C LEU A 421 -12.86 7.87 -12.79
N LYS A 422 -12.28 9.02 -13.11
CA LYS A 422 -12.19 9.52 -14.50
C LYS A 422 -10.90 9.11 -15.19
N ASN A 423 -9.95 8.54 -14.45
CA ASN A 423 -8.57 8.37 -14.90
C ASN A 423 -7.97 9.65 -15.50
N SER A 424 -8.29 10.81 -14.91
CA SER A 424 -8.09 12.11 -15.58
C SER A 424 -6.63 12.55 -15.71
N LEU A 425 -5.68 11.84 -15.10
CA LEU A 425 -4.25 12.09 -15.26
C LEU A 425 -3.66 11.37 -16.48
N ALA A 426 -4.31 10.31 -16.97
CA ALA A 426 -3.88 9.61 -18.18
C ALA A 426 -4.20 10.41 -19.47
N THR A 427 -5.15 11.35 -19.39
CA THR A 427 -5.58 12.19 -20.51
C THR A 427 -5.19 13.65 -20.27
N ALA A 428 -4.39 14.21 -21.18
CA ALA A 428 -3.96 15.60 -21.09
C ALA A 428 -5.15 16.58 -21.00
N GLY A 429 -5.12 17.41 -19.97
CA GLY A 429 -6.07 18.50 -19.74
C GLY A 429 -7.38 18.13 -19.04
N GLU A 430 -7.60 16.86 -18.67
CA GLU A 430 -8.78 16.45 -17.91
C GLU A 430 -8.67 16.73 -16.41
N ALA A 431 -7.45 16.70 -15.86
CA ALA A 431 -7.15 17.14 -14.50
C ALA A 431 -6.69 18.61 -14.48
N GLU A 432 -6.85 19.27 -13.33
CA GLU A 432 -6.43 20.64 -13.09
C GLU A 432 -5.74 20.76 -11.73
N MET A 433 -4.69 21.58 -11.67
CA MET A 433 -4.04 21.99 -10.42
C MET A 433 -3.58 23.44 -10.56
N LEU A 434 -3.87 24.27 -9.55
CA LEU A 434 -3.48 25.67 -9.49
C LEU A 434 -3.91 26.47 -10.74
N GLY A 435 -5.07 26.13 -11.31
CA GLY A 435 -5.59 26.72 -12.54
C GLY A 435 -4.97 26.19 -13.84
N THR A 436 -3.94 25.35 -13.79
CA THR A 436 -3.31 24.73 -14.97
C THR A 436 -3.98 23.41 -15.31
N LYS A 437 -4.33 23.24 -16.58
CA LYS A 437 -4.73 21.96 -17.15
C LYS A 437 -3.52 21.03 -17.23
N ILE A 438 -3.58 19.91 -16.53
CA ILE A 438 -2.43 19.03 -16.32
C ILE A 438 -2.19 18.16 -17.56
N ASP A 439 -0.94 18.18 -18.03
CA ASP A 439 -0.42 17.27 -19.05
C ASP A 439 0.90 16.69 -18.55
N LEU A 440 0.88 15.39 -18.23
CA LEU A 440 2.06 14.69 -17.71
C LEU A 440 3.18 14.55 -18.75
N LYS A 441 2.88 14.73 -20.05
CA LYS A 441 3.91 14.80 -21.09
C LYS A 441 4.77 16.06 -21.01
N LYS A 442 4.38 17.06 -20.22
CA LYS A 442 5.23 18.23 -19.92
C LYS A 442 6.27 17.95 -18.84
N VAL A 443 6.17 16.83 -18.12
CA VAL A 443 7.18 16.39 -17.15
C VAL A 443 8.28 15.65 -17.91
N THR A 444 9.33 16.37 -18.28
CA THR A 444 10.41 15.89 -19.17
C THR A 444 11.71 15.55 -18.45
N GLN A 445 11.76 15.75 -17.14
CA GLN A 445 12.92 15.40 -16.32
C GLN A 445 13.22 13.89 -16.41
N PRO A 446 14.49 13.47 -16.34
CA PRO A 446 14.84 12.07 -16.15
C PRO A 446 14.06 11.45 -15.00
N ALA A 447 13.46 10.29 -15.24
CA ALA A 447 12.56 9.65 -14.29
C ALA A 447 13.04 8.26 -13.87
N TYR A 448 12.89 7.96 -12.57
CA TYR A 448 13.15 6.64 -11.99
C TYR A 448 11.88 6.13 -11.33
N VAL A 449 11.23 5.12 -11.90
CA VAL A 449 9.91 4.66 -11.44
C VAL A 449 10.03 3.26 -10.84
N ILE A 450 9.57 3.09 -9.59
CA ILE A 450 9.66 1.85 -8.82
C ILE A 450 8.27 1.23 -8.62
N GLY A 451 8.11 -0.03 -9.01
CA GLY A 451 6.97 -0.88 -8.67
C GLY A 451 7.37 -2.11 -7.86
N GLY A 452 6.42 -2.73 -7.16
CA GLY A 452 6.60 -4.02 -6.49
C GLY A 452 5.91 -5.15 -7.25
N ILE A 453 6.60 -6.27 -7.50
CA ILE A 453 6.05 -7.37 -8.30
C ILE A 453 4.80 -8.02 -7.68
N ALA A 454 4.70 -7.99 -6.35
CA ALA A 454 3.54 -8.47 -5.58
C ALA A 454 2.79 -7.30 -4.91
N ASP A 455 2.90 -6.09 -5.47
CA ASP A 455 2.18 -4.93 -4.97
C ASP A 455 0.72 -5.00 -5.41
N HIS A 456 -0.15 -5.22 -4.43
CA HIS A 456 -1.59 -5.26 -4.65
C HIS A 456 -2.24 -3.87 -4.49
N ILE A 457 -1.58 -2.87 -3.92
CA ILE A 457 -2.15 -1.51 -3.76
C ILE A 457 -1.90 -0.69 -5.03
N CYS A 458 -0.68 -0.79 -5.54
CA CYS A 458 -0.26 -0.16 -6.78
C CYS A 458 0.30 -1.25 -7.71
N PRO A 459 -0.57 -2.00 -8.43
CA PRO A 459 -0.12 -3.04 -9.34
C PRO A 459 0.97 -2.53 -10.26
N TRP A 460 2.03 -3.30 -10.39
CA TRP A 460 3.23 -2.83 -11.08
C TRP A 460 2.97 -2.52 -12.55
N GLN A 461 1.98 -3.15 -13.19
CA GLN A 461 1.56 -2.79 -14.54
C GLN A 461 1.02 -1.36 -14.60
N SER A 462 0.33 -0.90 -13.55
CA SER A 462 -0.19 0.46 -13.46
C SER A 462 0.91 1.46 -13.18
N THR A 463 1.89 1.14 -12.32
CA THR A 463 3.08 1.99 -12.14
C THR A 463 3.95 2.02 -13.39
N PHE A 464 4.00 0.93 -14.16
CA PHE A 464 4.67 0.85 -15.46
C PHE A 464 4.03 1.78 -16.49
N ARG A 465 2.69 1.72 -16.66
CA ARG A 465 1.96 2.66 -17.52
C ARG A 465 2.11 4.11 -17.04
N SER A 466 2.17 4.33 -15.72
CA SER A 466 2.43 5.65 -15.14
C SER A 466 3.79 6.20 -15.56
N ALA A 467 4.82 5.35 -15.68
CA ALA A 467 6.10 5.75 -16.25
C ALA A 467 5.95 6.20 -17.72
N GLN A 468 5.17 5.47 -18.52
CA GLN A 468 4.90 5.80 -19.92
C GLN A 468 4.09 7.10 -20.15
N LEU A 469 3.40 7.61 -19.12
CA LEU A 469 2.68 8.89 -19.19
C LEU A 469 3.62 10.11 -19.14
N LEU A 470 4.82 9.96 -18.59
CA LEU A 470 5.81 11.05 -18.53
C LEU A 470 6.35 11.38 -19.94
N GLY A 471 6.86 12.60 -20.11
CA GLY A 471 7.32 13.12 -21.40
C GLY A 471 8.83 13.07 -21.64
N GLY A 472 9.61 12.65 -20.64
CA GLY A 472 11.07 12.56 -20.76
C GLY A 472 11.51 11.33 -21.58
N ASP A 473 12.66 11.45 -22.24
CA ASP A 473 13.25 10.35 -23.02
C ASP A 473 14.08 9.38 -22.15
N ASP A 474 14.46 9.80 -20.94
CA ASP A 474 15.26 9.02 -19.99
C ASP A 474 14.38 8.56 -18.81
N ILE A 475 13.65 7.47 -19.02
CA ILE A 475 12.79 6.86 -18.01
C ILE A 475 13.30 5.46 -17.69
N ARG A 476 13.80 5.29 -16.46
CA ARG A 476 14.26 4.01 -15.91
C ARG A 476 13.15 3.39 -15.06
N TYR A 477 12.72 2.19 -15.42
CA TYR A 477 11.73 1.44 -14.64
C TYR A 477 12.42 0.35 -13.81
N VAL A 478 11.97 0.22 -12.56
CA VAL A 478 12.44 -0.78 -11.60
C VAL A 478 11.29 -1.58 -11.05
N LEU A 479 11.43 -2.90 -11.13
CA LEU A 479 10.49 -3.84 -10.53
C LEU A 479 11.17 -4.57 -9.38
N SER A 480 10.85 -4.18 -8.15
CA SER A 480 11.40 -4.82 -6.96
C SER A 480 10.59 -6.04 -6.53
N SER A 481 11.26 -6.99 -5.91
CA SER A 481 10.63 -8.13 -5.22
C SER A 481 9.76 -7.68 -4.05
N SER A 482 8.74 -8.49 -3.72
CA SER A 482 7.77 -8.26 -2.63
C SER A 482 6.63 -7.28 -2.96
N GLY A 483 5.74 -7.07 -1.97
CA GLY A 483 4.58 -6.17 -2.08
C GLY A 483 4.85 -4.74 -1.61
N HIS A 484 3.82 -3.89 -1.65
CA HIS A 484 3.86 -2.42 -1.57
C HIS A 484 4.98 -1.78 -0.74
N ILE A 485 5.04 -2.03 0.58
CA ILE A 485 6.08 -1.40 1.43
C ILE A 485 7.38 -2.20 1.43
N ALA A 486 7.29 -3.52 1.30
CA ALA A 486 8.48 -4.39 1.28
C ALA A 486 9.31 -4.24 0.00
N SER A 487 8.70 -3.79 -1.10
CA SER A 487 9.40 -3.43 -2.34
C SER A 487 10.18 -2.11 -2.20
N LEU A 488 9.70 -1.18 -1.36
CA LEU A 488 10.40 0.07 -1.05
C LEU A 488 11.46 -0.10 0.03
N VAL A 489 11.09 -0.73 1.16
CA VAL A 489 11.93 -0.89 2.35
C VAL A 489 12.74 -2.17 2.23
N ASN A 490 13.75 -2.10 1.38
CA ASN A 490 14.59 -3.24 1.05
C ASN A 490 16.07 -2.90 1.24
N PRO A 491 16.57 -2.87 2.49
CA PRO A 491 17.95 -2.48 2.76
C PRO A 491 18.96 -3.49 2.17
N PRO A 492 20.19 -3.04 1.86
CA PRO A 492 21.27 -3.92 1.44
C PRO A 492 21.51 -5.08 2.40
N GLY A 493 21.91 -6.24 1.87
CA GLY A 493 22.23 -7.44 2.66
C GLY A 493 21.09 -8.45 2.78
N ASN A 494 19.87 -8.13 2.35
CA ASN A 494 18.80 -9.12 2.25
C ASN A 494 19.03 -10.08 1.07
N LYS A 495 19.42 -11.32 1.38
CA LYS A 495 19.74 -12.37 0.39
C LYS A 495 18.55 -12.82 -0.46
N LYS A 496 17.32 -12.53 -0.05
CA LYS A 496 16.10 -12.88 -0.79
C LYS A 496 15.64 -11.77 -1.72
N SER A 497 16.28 -10.60 -1.64
CA SER A 497 15.90 -9.45 -2.42
C SER A 497 16.40 -9.56 -3.84
N THR A 498 15.51 -9.27 -4.76
CA THR A 498 15.80 -9.13 -6.17
C THR A 498 15.07 -7.93 -6.75
N TYR A 499 15.53 -7.47 -7.90
CA TYR A 499 14.83 -6.48 -8.71
C TYR A 499 15.15 -6.69 -10.19
N ARG A 500 14.35 -6.08 -11.07
CA ARG A 500 14.65 -5.92 -12.50
C ARG A 500 14.73 -4.44 -12.79
N VAL A 501 15.59 -4.06 -13.73
CA VAL A 501 15.77 -2.66 -14.10
C VAL A 501 16.10 -2.53 -15.57
N ALA A 502 15.44 -1.59 -16.24
CA ALA A 502 15.68 -1.23 -17.63
C ALA A 502 14.95 0.06 -17.99
N PRO A 503 15.30 0.71 -19.11
CA PRO A 503 14.50 1.78 -19.68
C PRO A 503 13.07 1.33 -19.98
N VAL A 504 12.14 2.29 -20.05
CA VAL A 504 10.77 2.09 -20.53
C VAL A 504 10.54 2.92 -21.78
N THR A 505 9.86 2.34 -22.77
CA THR A 505 9.38 3.07 -23.94
C THR A 505 7.85 3.11 -23.98
N PRO A 506 7.24 4.09 -24.67
CA PRO A 506 5.78 4.15 -24.81
C PRO A 506 5.15 2.94 -25.52
N GLN A 507 5.94 2.14 -26.25
CA GLN A 507 5.45 0.99 -27.01
C GLN A 507 5.51 -0.32 -26.23
N ASP A 508 6.29 -0.39 -25.15
CA ASP A 508 6.46 -1.61 -24.37
C ASP A 508 5.14 -2.00 -23.67
N THR A 509 4.80 -3.29 -23.71
CA THR A 509 3.83 -3.82 -22.74
C THR A 509 4.55 -4.21 -21.44
N PRO A 510 3.89 -4.11 -20.28
CA PRO A 510 4.48 -4.55 -19.02
C PRO A 510 4.99 -6.00 -19.08
N GLU A 511 4.21 -6.91 -19.66
CA GLU A 511 4.51 -8.33 -19.75
C GLU A 511 5.73 -8.62 -20.64
N GLU A 512 5.86 -7.95 -21.77
CA GLU A 512 7.04 -8.05 -22.65
C GLU A 512 8.28 -7.51 -21.94
N TRP A 513 8.17 -6.36 -21.27
CA TRP A 513 9.27 -5.79 -20.49
C TRP A 513 9.70 -6.75 -19.37
N LEU A 514 8.75 -7.37 -18.67
CA LEU A 514 9.05 -8.36 -17.63
C LEU A 514 9.80 -9.55 -18.22
N ALA A 515 9.36 -10.08 -19.36
CA ALA A 515 9.96 -11.25 -20.00
C ALA A 515 11.36 -10.97 -20.57
N ALA A 516 11.61 -9.73 -21.03
CA ALA A 516 12.87 -9.35 -21.68
C ALA A 516 14.02 -9.06 -20.72
N HIS A 517 13.73 -8.75 -19.45
CA HIS A 517 14.76 -8.26 -18.52
C HIS A 517 15.10 -9.25 -17.40
N GLU A 518 16.41 -9.45 -17.21
CA GLU A 518 16.94 -10.37 -16.21
C GLU A 518 16.75 -9.87 -14.78
N THR A 519 16.75 -10.83 -13.85
CA THR A 519 16.60 -10.56 -12.42
C THR A 519 17.96 -10.31 -11.78
N VAL A 520 18.14 -9.12 -11.21
CA VAL A 520 19.32 -8.74 -10.43
C VAL A 520 19.10 -9.13 -8.97
N THR A 521 20.12 -9.72 -8.35
CA THR A 521 20.11 -10.07 -6.92
C THR A 521 20.57 -8.87 -6.10
N GLY A 522 19.85 -8.54 -5.03
CA GLY A 522 20.16 -7.43 -4.13
C GLY A 522 19.02 -6.42 -4.04
N THR A 523 19.37 -5.21 -3.60
CA THR A 523 18.44 -4.09 -3.47
C THR A 523 18.55 -3.15 -4.66
N TRP A 524 17.43 -2.58 -5.09
CA TRP A 524 17.43 -1.51 -6.08
C TRP A 524 18.00 -0.19 -5.52
N TRP A 525 18.14 -0.06 -4.21
CA TRP A 525 18.69 1.16 -3.59
C TRP A 525 20.10 1.48 -4.11
N THR A 526 20.93 0.46 -4.37
CA THR A 526 22.27 0.64 -4.92
C THR A 526 22.25 1.15 -6.36
N ASP A 527 21.30 0.69 -7.16
CA ASP A 527 21.08 1.17 -8.53
C ASP A 527 20.60 2.63 -8.52
N HIS A 528 19.71 2.96 -7.60
CA HIS A 528 19.15 4.30 -7.49
C HIS A 528 20.16 5.35 -7.02
N ILE A 529 21.03 5.04 -6.06
CA ILE A 529 22.08 5.99 -5.65
C ILE A 529 23.08 6.28 -6.78
N GLU A 530 23.35 5.30 -7.65
CA GLU A 530 24.22 5.48 -8.81
C GLU A 530 23.54 6.40 -9.83
N TRP A 531 22.30 6.07 -10.23
CA TRP A 531 21.50 6.88 -11.13
C TRP A 531 21.28 8.31 -10.63
N LEU A 532 21.01 8.47 -9.33
CA LEU A 532 20.79 9.77 -8.72
C LEU A 532 22.12 10.55 -8.61
N GLY A 533 23.23 9.88 -8.31
CA GLY A 533 24.56 10.48 -8.18
C GLY A 533 25.02 11.15 -9.48
N GLU A 534 24.77 10.52 -10.63
CA GLU A 534 25.05 11.11 -11.96
C GLU A 534 24.31 12.44 -12.21
N ARG A 535 23.15 12.60 -11.56
CA ARG A 535 22.23 13.75 -11.71
C ARG A 535 22.34 14.74 -10.55
N SER A 536 23.29 14.53 -9.62
CA SER A 536 23.39 15.36 -8.41
C SER A 536 24.58 16.33 -8.40
N GLY A 537 25.22 16.54 -9.55
CA GLY A 537 26.31 17.49 -9.71
C GLY A 537 27.61 17.06 -9.01
N GLY A 538 28.48 18.03 -8.72
CA GLY A 538 29.74 17.78 -8.03
C GLY A 538 29.55 17.41 -6.56
N ARG A 539 30.65 17.07 -5.89
CA ARG A 539 30.67 16.92 -4.42
C ARG A 539 31.23 18.18 -3.78
N ARG A 540 30.53 18.72 -2.78
CA ARG A 540 30.95 19.84 -1.92
C ARG A 540 31.09 19.40 -0.48
N ALA A 541 31.74 20.23 0.35
CA ALA A 541 31.75 19.99 1.80
C ALA A 541 30.31 20.02 2.36
N ALA A 542 30.01 19.14 3.30
CA ALA A 542 28.76 19.16 4.03
C ALA A 542 28.61 20.49 4.79
N ALA A 543 27.38 21.00 4.91
CA ALA A 543 27.12 22.21 5.66
C ALA A 543 27.31 21.96 7.16
N ASP A 544 27.98 22.89 7.85
CA ASP A 544 28.21 22.82 9.31
C ASP A 544 26.93 23.07 10.14
N HIS A 545 25.89 23.63 9.53
CA HIS A 545 24.61 23.93 10.15
C HIS A 545 23.45 23.55 9.24
N LEU A 546 22.29 23.25 9.85
CA LEU A 546 21.02 23.03 9.16
C LEU A 546 20.25 24.35 9.05
N GLY A 547 19.33 24.42 8.08
CA GLY A 547 18.60 25.63 7.71
C GLY A 547 19.44 26.62 6.92
N GLY A 548 18.85 27.77 6.56
CA GLY A 548 19.57 28.83 5.88
C GLY A 548 18.73 30.04 5.48
N GLY A 549 19.17 31.24 5.83
CA GLY A 549 18.49 32.50 5.53
C GLY A 549 17.35 32.85 6.51
N PRO A 550 16.86 34.11 6.52
CA PRO A 550 15.79 34.53 7.41
C PRO A 550 14.48 33.76 7.17
N GLY A 551 13.91 33.17 8.23
CA GLY A 551 12.66 32.41 8.18
C GLY A 551 12.81 30.92 7.83
N LEU A 552 14.05 30.44 7.68
CA LEU A 552 14.41 29.06 7.38
C LEU A 552 15.45 28.52 8.37
N GLU A 553 15.48 29.09 9.58
CA GLU A 553 16.31 28.65 10.69
C GLU A 553 15.77 27.33 11.30
N PRO A 554 16.63 26.51 11.90
CA PRO A 554 16.23 25.35 12.69
C PRO A 554 15.17 25.69 13.75
N LEU A 555 13.99 25.06 13.66
CA LEU A 555 12.86 25.24 14.58
C LEU A 555 12.81 24.18 15.69
N GLY A 556 13.42 23.02 15.46
CA GLY A 556 13.43 21.90 16.38
C GLY A 556 14.01 20.64 15.75
N PRO A 557 14.31 19.59 16.53
CA PRO A 557 14.85 18.35 15.98
C PRO A 557 13.80 17.59 15.12
N ALA A 558 14.28 16.83 14.14
CA ALA A 558 13.47 15.76 13.54
C ALA A 558 13.01 14.76 14.63
N PRO A 559 11.83 14.14 14.52
CA PRO A 559 10.94 14.08 13.34
C PRO A 559 9.90 15.21 13.25
N GLY A 560 10.03 16.27 14.06
CA GLY A 560 9.10 17.41 14.08
C GLY A 560 7.88 17.21 14.96
N GLU A 561 6.93 18.14 14.92
CA GLU A 561 5.72 18.12 15.76
C GLU A 561 4.52 17.52 15.01
N TYR A 562 4.40 17.74 13.69
CA TYR A 562 3.23 17.29 12.92
C TYR A 562 3.13 15.77 12.83
N VAL A 563 4.26 15.08 12.88
CA VAL A 563 4.32 13.61 12.93
C VAL A 563 3.71 13.02 14.20
N HIS A 564 3.46 13.82 15.25
CA HIS A 564 2.82 13.37 16.49
C HIS A 564 1.33 13.71 16.58
N GLU A 565 0.78 14.48 15.64
CA GLU A 565 -0.64 14.85 15.63
C GLU A 565 -1.54 13.62 15.35
N LYS A 566 -2.58 13.40 16.18
CA LYS A 566 -3.53 12.28 16.07
C LYS A 566 -4.83 12.63 15.36
#